data_AF-A0A0G4MQH6-F1
#
_entry.id   AF-A0A0G4MQH6-F1
#
_cell.length_a   1.000
_cell.length_b   1.000
_cell.length_c   1.000
_cell.angle_alpha   90.00
_cell.angle_beta   90.00
_cell.angle_gamma   90.00
#
_symmetry.space_group_name_H-M   'P 1'
#
loop_
_entity.id
_entity.type
_entity.pdbx_description
1 polymer ?
#
loop_
_entity_poly.entity_id
_entity_poly.type
_entity_poly.pdbx_seq_one_letter_code
_entity_poly.pdbx_strand_id
1 'polypeptide(L)'
;MQSGMLHAEDKDFNTAFSYFIEALDGYHTQDEPVKATAALQYMLLCKIMLNLADDVNNLMASKQAQKYAGQNLEAMKAIARAHSNRSLEEYERALTSYRYELGSDAFIRNHLRRLYDAMLEQNLIKVIEPFSRVEIDHIAKMVGLDTQQVERKLSQMILDKVIIGVLDQGAGCLIIFDETHRDESYDHALA
;
A
#
# COMPACT_ATOMS: atom_id res chain seq x y z
N MET A 1 4.02 22.42 2.98
CA MET A 1 4.57 21.21 2.33
C MET A 1 5.29 20.28 3.31
N GLN A 2 6.33 20.72 4.03
CA GLN A 2 7.07 19.85 4.98
C GLN A 2 6.21 19.31 6.12
N SER A 3 5.32 20.12 6.71
CA SER A 3 4.38 19.64 7.75
C SER A 3 3.48 18.53 7.23
N GLY A 4 2.99 18.64 5.99
CA GLY A 4 2.18 17.60 5.36
C GLY A 4 2.95 16.29 5.17
N MET A 5 4.23 16.37 4.78
CA MET A 5 5.08 15.17 4.68
C MET A 5 5.27 14.48 6.03
N LEU A 6 5.45 15.26 7.11
CA LEU A 6 5.63 14.71 8.46
C LEU A 6 4.36 13.97 8.93
N HIS A 7 3.19 14.59 8.78
CA HIS A 7 1.92 13.93 9.14
C HIS A 7 1.66 12.67 8.29
N ALA A 8 2.05 12.67 7.01
CA ALA A 8 1.91 11.49 6.16
C ALA A 8 2.84 10.35 6.59
N GLU A 9 4.07 10.64 7.04
CA GLU A 9 4.97 9.63 7.61
C GLU A 9 4.40 9.02 8.90
N ASP A 10 3.70 9.81 9.70
CA ASP A 10 2.96 9.34 10.89
C ASP A 10 1.63 8.63 10.56
N LYS A 11 1.36 8.39 9.27
CA LYS A 11 0.14 7.76 8.72
C LYS A 11 -1.14 8.58 8.94
N ASP A 12 -1.04 9.85 9.33
CA ASP A 12 -2.17 10.78 9.39
C ASP A 12 -2.36 11.49 8.04
N PHE A 13 -2.91 10.75 7.09
CA PHE A 13 -3.13 11.24 5.72
C PHE A 13 -4.23 12.30 5.62
N ASN A 14 -5.17 12.35 6.58
CA ASN A 14 -6.23 13.36 6.58
C ASN A 14 -5.66 14.74 6.91
N THR A 15 -4.85 14.82 7.97
CA THR A 15 -4.19 16.07 8.36
C THR A 15 -3.14 16.48 7.32
N ALA A 16 -2.37 15.51 6.80
CA ALA A 16 -1.41 15.76 5.72
C ALA A 16 -2.08 16.37 4.48
N PHE A 17 -3.26 15.86 4.10
CA PHE A 17 -4.02 16.35 2.95
C PHE A 17 -4.40 17.83 3.09
N SER A 18 -4.85 18.27 4.28
CA SER A 18 -5.15 19.68 4.55
C SER A 18 -3.93 20.58 4.34
N TYR A 19 -2.76 20.19 4.85
CA TYR A 19 -1.51 20.92 4.63
C TYR A 19 -1.07 20.96 3.17
N PHE A 20 -1.39 19.93 2.39
CA PHE A 20 -1.09 19.93 0.95
C PHE A 20 -2.04 20.79 0.14
N ILE A 21 -3.32 20.92 0.53
CA ILE A 21 -4.24 21.91 -0.06
C ILE A 21 -3.70 23.33 0.13
N GLU A 22 -3.34 23.69 1.36
CA GLU A 22 -2.80 25.03 1.65
C GLU A 22 -1.52 25.31 0.86
N ALA A 23 -0.65 24.30 0.73
CA ALA A 23 0.56 24.40 -0.07
C ALA A 23 0.24 24.58 -1.57
N LEU A 24 -0.73 23.83 -2.10
CA LEU A 24 -1.16 23.93 -3.50
C LEU A 24 -1.69 25.33 -3.83
N ASP A 25 -2.57 25.86 -2.99
CA ASP A 25 -3.11 27.21 -3.17
C ASP A 25 -2.01 28.27 -3.08
N GLY A 26 -1.10 28.14 -2.11
CA GLY A 26 0.07 29.01 -1.98
C GLY A 26 0.97 29.02 -3.23
N TYR A 27 1.34 27.84 -3.74
CA TYR A 27 2.16 27.72 -4.95
C TYR A 27 1.42 28.15 -6.21
N HIS A 28 0.10 27.95 -6.28
CA HIS A 28 -0.72 28.45 -7.38
C HIS A 28 -0.77 29.98 -7.42
N THR A 29 -0.92 30.64 -6.27
CA THR A 29 -0.89 32.12 -6.20
C THR A 29 0.48 32.69 -6.53
N GLN A 30 1.56 31.99 -6.17
CA GLN A 30 2.93 32.38 -6.47
C GLN A 30 3.38 32.03 -7.91
N ASP A 31 2.50 31.42 -8.71
CA ASP A 31 2.76 30.93 -10.07
C ASP A 31 4.01 30.03 -10.15
N GLU A 32 4.16 29.14 -9.17
CA GLU A 32 5.19 28.10 -9.12
C GLU A 32 4.61 26.74 -9.56
N PRO A 33 4.47 26.47 -10.87
CA PRO A 33 3.73 25.31 -11.37
C PRO A 33 4.33 23.98 -10.93
N VAL A 34 5.66 23.87 -10.85
CA VAL A 34 6.34 22.61 -10.47
C VAL A 34 6.01 22.22 -9.02
N LYS A 35 6.01 23.18 -8.09
CA LYS A 35 5.69 22.91 -6.68
C LYS A 35 4.19 22.69 -6.48
N ALA A 36 3.36 23.39 -7.25
CA ALA A 36 1.92 23.15 -7.27
C ALA A 36 1.60 21.71 -7.76
N THR A 37 2.22 21.25 -8.85
CA THR A 37 2.06 19.87 -9.33
C THR A 37 2.50 18.85 -8.28
N ALA A 38 3.63 19.09 -7.61
CA ALA A 38 4.10 18.20 -6.54
C ALA A 38 3.13 18.15 -5.33
N ALA A 39 2.58 19.30 -4.91
CA ALA A 39 1.57 19.35 -3.85
C ALA A 39 0.31 18.55 -4.24
N LEU A 40 -0.14 18.68 -5.50
CA LEU A 40 -1.27 17.90 -6.02
C LEU A 40 -0.98 16.40 -6.06
N GLN A 41 0.24 15.98 -6.43
CA GLN A 41 0.65 14.58 -6.37
C GLN A 41 0.59 14.04 -4.94
N TYR A 42 1.02 14.82 -3.95
CA TYR A 42 0.95 14.39 -2.55
C TYR A 42 -0.48 14.33 -2.03
N MET A 43 -1.36 15.23 -2.47
CA MET A 43 -2.80 15.13 -2.19
C MET A 43 -3.40 13.83 -2.75
N LEU A 44 -3.07 13.47 -4.00
CA LEU A 44 -3.50 12.21 -4.61
C LEU A 44 -2.95 11.02 -3.82
N LEU A 45 -1.68 11.06 -3.42
CA LEU A 45 -1.05 10.02 -2.61
C LEU A 45 -1.82 9.80 -1.30
N CYS A 46 -2.16 10.86 -0.56
CA CYS A 46 -2.95 10.75 0.67
C CYS A 46 -4.28 10.01 0.42
N LYS A 47 -5.01 10.37 -0.64
CA LYS A 47 -6.29 9.73 -0.98
C LYS A 47 -6.13 8.26 -1.39
N ILE A 48 -5.04 7.92 -2.08
CA ILE A 48 -4.69 6.54 -2.41
C ILE A 48 -4.39 5.73 -1.15
N MET A 49 -3.59 6.28 -0.22
CA MET A 49 -3.24 5.63 1.04
C MET A 49 -4.45 5.40 1.95
N LEU A 50 -5.47 6.26 1.86
CA LEU A 50 -6.76 6.10 2.54
C LEU A 50 -7.73 5.15 1.82
N ASN A 51 -7.32 4.57 0.69
CA ASN A 51 -8.16 3.73 -0.17
C ASN A 51 -9.44 4.43 -0.69
N LEU A 52 -9.37 5.72 -0.97
CA LEU A 52 -10.50 6.53 -1.45
C LEU A 52 -10.37 6.79 -2.96
N ALA A 53 -10.58 5.76 -3.78
CA ALA A 53 -10.39 5.83 -5.23
C ALA A 53 -11.36 6.83 -5.91
N ASP A 54 -12.59 6.96 -5.40
CA ASP A 54 -13.55 7.94 -5.93
C ASP A 54 -13.09 9.38 -5.69
N ASP A 55 -12.53 9.66 -4.51
CA ASP A 55 -11.95 10.97 -4.19
C ASP A 55 -10.77 11.31 -5.09
N VAL A 56 -9.95 10.32 -5.47
CA VAL A 56 -8.87 10.49 -6.45
C VAL A 56 -9.43 10.92 -7.80
N ASN A 57 -10.49 10.24 -8.28
CA ASN A 57 -11.13 10.59 -9.55
C ASN A 57 -11.77 11.98 -9.50
N ASN A 58 -12.42 12.34 -8.39
CA ASN A 58 -13.00 13.67 -8.18
C ASN A 58 -11.93 14.76 -8.15
N LEU A 59 -10.79 14.50 -7.48
CA LEU A 59 -9.67 15.44 -7.44
C LEU A 59 -9.05 15.63 -8.83
N MET A 60 -8.91 14.56 -9.62
CA MET A 60 -8.45 14.62 -11.02
C MET A 60 -9.39 15.40 -11.95
N ALA A 61 -10.69 15.44 -11.64
CA ALA A 61 -11.67 16.22 -12.39
C ALA A 61 -11.68 17.72 -12.00
N SER A 62 -10.95 18.11 -10.95
CA SER A 62 -10.91 19.50 -10.48
C SER A 62 -10.22 20.45 -11.47
N LYS A 63 -10.58 21.74 -11.42
CA LYS A 63 -9.97 22.78 -12.26
C LYS A 63 -8.46 22.89 -12.08
N GLN A 64 -7.97 22.71 -10.85
CA GLN A 64 -6.53 22.75 -10.56
C GLN A 64 -5.81 21.55 -11.16
N ALA A 65 -6.39 20.34 -11.09
CA ALA A 65 -5.84 19.16 -11.74
C ALA A 65 -5.82 19.28 -13.27
N GLN A 66 -6.85 19.89 -13.87
CA GLN A 66 -6.87 20.19 -15.31
C GLN A 66 -5.77 21.19 -15.71
N LYS A 67 -5.51 22.22 -14.87
CA LYS A 67 -4.43 23.21 -15.13
C LYS A 67 -3.04 22.56 -15.06
N TYR A 68 -2.82 21.65 -14.11
CA TYR A 68 -1.53 21.00 -13.85
C TYR A 68 -1.45 19.57 -14.40
N ALA A 69 -2.29 19.25 -15.39
CA ALA A 69 -2.36 17.92 -15.98
C ALA A 69 -1.00 17.47 -16.54
N GLY A 70 -0.65 16.21 -16.31
CA GLY A 70 0.61 15.65 -16.76
C GLY A 70 0.74 14.16 -16.46
N GLN A 71 1.79 13.55 -17.01
CA GLN A 71 2.05 12.11 -16.88
C GLN A 71 2.18 11.65 -15.42
N ASN A 72 2.72 12.52 -14.57
CA ASN A 72 2.79 12.35 -13.12
C ASN A 72 1.44 12.08 -12.45
N LEU A 73 0.38 12.79 -12.86
CA LEU A 73 -0.95 12.64 -12.27
C LEU A 73 -1.65 11.39 -12.82
N GLU A 74 -1.47 11.10 -14.10
CA GLU A 74 -1.96 9.86 -14.71
C GLU A 74 -1.31 8.62 -14.09
N ALA A 75 -0.02 8.70 -13.74
CA ALA A 75 0.67 7.65 -13.00
C ALA A 75 0.02 7.39 -11.63
N MET A 76 -0.29 8.45 -10.87
CA MET A 76 -0.99 8.35 -9.59
C MET A 76 -2.39 7.76 -9.74
N LYS A 77 -3.11 8.12 -10.80
CA LYS A 77 -4.43 7.55 -11.12
C LYS A 77 -4.35 6.05 -11.46
N ALA A 78 -3.33 5.64 -12.21
CA ALA A 78 -3.11 4.23 -12.51
C ALA A 78 -2.85 3.40 -11.24
N ILE A 79 -2.03 3.92 -10.33
CA ILE A 79 -1.78 3.32 -9.01
C ILE A 79 -3.07 3.26 -8.17
N ALA A 80 -3.86 4.33 -8.14
CA ALA A 80 -5.13 4.37 -7.42
C ALA A 80 -6.11 3.29 -7.90
N ARG A 81 -6.20 3.12 -9.23
CA ARG A 81 -7.03 2.09 -9.85
C ARG A 81 -6.55 0.69 -9.48
N ALA A 82 -5.26 0.41 -9.61
CA ALA A 82 -4.68 -0.89 -9.25
C ALA A 82 -4.91 -1.24 -7.78
N HIS A 83 -4.76 -0.27 -6.88
CA HIS A 83 -5.02 -0.43 -5.45
C HIS A 83 -6.50 -0.73 -5.18
N SER A 84 -7.42 0.03 -5.78
CA SER A 84 -8.87 -0.19 -5.66
C SER A 84 -9.30 -1.57 -6.17
N ASN A 85 -8.74 -2.00 -7.29
CA ASN A 85 -8.96 -3.33 -7.88
C ASN A 85 -8.27 -4.46 -7.11
N ARG A 86 -7.44 -4.14 -6.10
CA ARG A 86 -6.60 -5.09 -5.37
C ARG A 86 -5.70 -5.95 -6.28
N SER A 87 -5.32 -5.40 -7.43
CA SER A 87 -4.53 -6.10 -8.44
C SER A 87 -3.06 -5.72 -8.32
N LEU A 88 -2.24 -6.65 -7.82
CA LEU A 88 -0.78 -6.49 -7.78
C LEU A 88 -0.19 -6.40 -9.19
N GLU A 89 -0.74 -7.15 -10.14
CA GLU A 89 -0.26 -7.13 -11.53
C GLU A 89 -0.47 -5.75 -12.17
N GLU A 90 -1.66 -5.15 -12.00
CA GLU A 90 -1.90 -3.78 -12.48
C GLU A 90 -0.97 -2.77 -11.80
N TYR A 91 -0.68 -2.99 -10.51
CA TYR A 91 0.18 -2.12 -9.71
C TYR A 91 1.63 -2.16 -10.21
N GLU A 92 2.19 -3.35 -10.42
CA GLU A 92 3.55 -3.54 -10.94
C GLU A 92 3.69 -3.02 -12.38
N ARG A 93 2.66 -3.22 -13.20
CA ARG A 93 2.61 -2.66 -14.54
C ARG A 93 2.64 -1.13 -14.50
N ALA A 94 1.89 -0.50 -13.58
CA ALA A 94 1.90 0.94 -13.40
C ALA A 94 3.26 1.45 -12.90
N LEU A 95 3.87 0.79 -11.91
CA LEU A 95 5.22 1.13 -11.44
C LEU A 95 6.28 1.04 -12.54
N THR A 96 6.17 0.04 -13.42
CA THR A 96 7.11 -0.14 -14.53
C THR A 96 6.90 0.88 -15.64
N SER A 97 5.64 1.14 -16.01
CA SER A 97 5.29 2.07 -17.08
C SER A 97 5.59 3.53 -16.72
N TYR A 98 5.45 3.89 -15.44
CA TYR A 98 5.67 5.24 -14.92
C TYR A 98 6.90 5.31 -13.98
N ARG A 99 7.94 4.54 -14.31
CA ARG A 99 9.13 4.39 -13.46
C ARG A 99 9.82 5.72 -13.17
N TYR A 100 9.84 6.64 -14.13
CA TYR A 100 10.49 7.94 -13.95
C TYR A 100 9.67 8.84 -13.03
N GLU A 101 8.36 8.92 -13.28
CA GLU A 101 7.41 9.81 -12.60
C GLU A 101 7.17 9.39 -11.15
N LEU A 102 7.08 8.08 -10.88
CA LEU A 102 6.86 7.53 -9.54
C LEU A 102 8.18 7.27 -8.79
N GLY A 103 9.30 7.19 -9.50
CA GLY A 103 10.61 6.87 -8.94
C GLY A 103 11.48 8.09 -8.61
N SER A 104 11.21 9.24 -9.23
CA SER A 104 11.99 10.48 -9.05
C SER A 104 11.80 11.11 -7.68
N ASP A 105 10.61 10.97 -7.10
CA ASP A 105 10.27 11.53 -5.79
C ASP A 105 10.43 10.46 -4.69
N ALA A 106 11.33 10.71 -3.74
CA ALA A 106 11.60 9.79 -2.65
C ALA A 106 10.41 9.60 -1.69
N PHE A 107 9.64 10.66 -1.44
CA PHE A 107 8.48 10.62 -0.56
C PHE A 107 7.37 9.76 -1.17
N ILE A 108 7.05 9.97 -2.46
CA ILE A 108 6.08 9.14 -3.18
C ILE A 108 6.55 7.68 -3.22
N ARG A 109 7.79 7.44 -3.68
CA ARG A 109 8.34 6.10 -3.83
C ARG A 109 8.29 5.28 -2.53
N ASN A 110 8.58 5.90 -1.39
CA ASN A 110 8.53 5.23 -0.09
C ASN A 110 7.10 4.80 0.28
N HIS A 111 6.11 5.67 0.05
CA HIS A 111 4.71 5.36 0.33
C HIS A 111 4.16 4.30 -0.62
N LEU A 112 4.52 4.35 -1.90
CA LEU A 112 4.13 3.33 -2.88
C LEU A 112 4.70 1.95 -2.51
N ARG A 113 5.94 1.88 -2.03
CA ARG A 113 6.50 0.61 -1.52
C ARG A 113 5.69 0.08 -0.34
N ARG A 114 5.38 0.93 0.65
CA ARG A 114 4.54 0.53 1.80
C ARG A 114 3.16 0.04 1.36
N LEU A 115 2.58 0.70 0.36
CA LEU A 115 1.29 0.32 -0.20
C LEU A 115 1.35 -1.06 -0.90
N TYR A 116 2.40 -1.31 -1.70
CA TYR A 116 2.65 -2.61 -2.31
C TYR A 116 2.76 -3.71 -1.26
N ASP A 117 3.56 -3.49 -0.20
CA ASP A 117 3.76 -4.46 0.87
C ASP A 117 2.44 -4.80 1.57
N ALA A 118 1.58 -3.81 1.81
CA ALA A 118 0.26 -3.99 2.40
C ALA A 118 -0.72 -4.73 1.46
N MET A 119 -0.70 -4.43 0.15
CA MET A 119 -1.50 -5.15 -0.85
C MET A 119 -1.08 -6.62 -0.95
N LEU A 120 0.22 -6.88 -0.96
CA LEU A 120 0.77 -8.23 -1.00
C LEU A 120 0.37 -9.03 0.24
N GLU A 121 0.46 -8.42 1.41
CA GLU A 121 0.03 -9.02 2.67
C GLU A 121 -1.45 -9.41 2.64
N GLN A 122 -2.34 -8.52 2.21
CA GLN A 122 -3.76 -8.80 2.09
C GLN A 122 -4.07 -9.90 1.08
N ASN A 123 -3.33 -9.96 -0.04
CA ASN A 123 -3.50 -11.01 -1.03
C ASN A 123 -3.01 -12.36 -0.49
N LEU A 124 -1.90 -12.40 0.24
CA LEU A 124 -1.41 -13.61 0.90
C LEU A 124 -2.43 -14.12 1.91
N ILE A 125 -2.98 -13.26 2.78
CA ILE A 125 -4.00 -13.66 3.77
C ILE A 125 -5.17 -14.38 3.09
N LYS A 126 -5.73 -13.81 2.02
CA LYS A 126 -6.86 -14.43 1.30
C LYS A 126 -6.51 -15.76 0.65
N VAL A 127 -5.30 -15.86 0.12
CA VAL A 127 -4.82 -17.08 -0.56
C VAL A 127 -4.63 -18.21 0.45
N ILE A 128 -4.17 -17.91 1.65
CA ILE A 128 -3.86 -18.92 2.67
C ILE A 128 -5.05 -19.23 3.59
N GLU A 129 -6.01 -18.31 3.73
CA GLU A 129 -7.21 -18.43 4.60
C GLU A 129 -7.94 -19.79 4.50
N PRO A 130 -8.18 -20.39 3.32
CA PRO A 130 -8.91 -21.66 3.24
C PRO A 130 -8.07 -22.91 3.59
N PHE A 131 -6.78 -22.77 3.92
CA PHE A 131 -5.87 -23.90 4.10
C PHE A 131 -5.28 -23.96 5.51
N SER A 132 -5.39 -25.11 6.18
CA SER A 132 -4.60 -25.37 7.40
C SER A 132 -3.14 -25.75 7.08
N ARG A 133 -2.89 -26.25 5.87
CA ARG A 133 -1.54 -26.55 5.36
C ARG A 133 -1.52 -26.36 3.84
N VAL A 134 -0.53 -25.66 3.33
CA VAL A 134 -0.39 -25.37 1.90
C VAL A 134 1.08 -25.28 1.49
N GLU A 135 1.41 -25.74 0.29
CA GLU A 135 2.76 -25.63 -0.29
C GLU A 135 3.07 -24.18 -0.67
N ILE A 136 4.27 -23.71 -0.35
CA ILE A 136 4.69 -22.33 -0.64
C ILE A 136 4.76 -22.11 -2.16
N ASP A 137 5.14 -23.12 -2.93
CA ASP A 137 5.14 -23.06 -4.40
C ASP A 137 3.72 -22.84 -4.98
N HIS A 138 2.70 -23.44 -4.35
CA HIS A 138 1.31 -23.24 -4.75
C HIS A 138 0.85 -21.81 -4.46
N ILE A 139 1.20 -21.26 -3.28
CA ILE A 139 0.93 -19.85 -2.94
C ILE A 139 1.62 -18.91 -3.93
N ALA A 140 2.90 -19.17 -4.23
CA ALA A 140 3.69 -18.38 -5.16
C ALA A 140 3.05 -18.30 -6.56
N LYS A 141 2.57 -19.44 -7.08
CA LYS A 141 1.84 -19.49 -8.35
C LYS A 141 0.52 -18.72 -8.32
N MET A 142 -0.21 -18.74 -7.21
CA MET A 142 -1.48 -18.01 -7.08
C MET A 142 -1.28 -16.50 -7.00
N VAL A 143 -0.21 -16.04 -6.35
CA VAL A 143 0.10 -14.60 -6.21
C VAL A 143 0.91 -14.07 -7.40
N GLY A 144 1.56 -14.95 -8.18
CA GLY A 144 2.36 -14.59 -9.35
C GLY A 144 3.77 -14.11 -9.01
N LEU A 145 4.31 -14.50 -7.86
CA LEU A 145 5.65 -14.12 -7.38
C LEU A 145 6.55 -15.35 -7.25
N ASP A 146 7.86 -15.15 -7.08
CA ASP A 146 8.74 -16.27 -6.79
C ASP A 146 8.58 -16.78 -5.36
N THR A 147 8.88 -18.07 -5.19
CA THR A 147 8.74 -18.79 -3.93
C THR A 147 9.58 -18.17 -2.81
N GLN A 148 10.75 -17.61 -3.13
CA GLN A 148 11.64 -17.01 -2.12
C GLN A 148 11.10 -15.67 -1.60
N GLN A 149 10.53 -14.83 -2.46
CA GLN A 149 9.85 -13.61 -2.06
C GLN A 149 8.64 -13.90 -1.19
N VAL A 150 7.82 -14.88 -1.57
CA VAL A 150 6.65 -15.31 -0.79
C VAL A 150 7.07 -15.87 0.57
N GLU A 151 8.08 -16.74 0.63
CA GLU A 151 8.58 -17.30 1.89
C GLU A 151 9.06 -16.20 2.84
N ARG A 152 9.84 -15.23 2.35
CA ARG A 152 10.32 -14.10 3.16
C ARG A 152 9.15 -13.27 3.71
N LYS A 153 8.14 -12.98 2.88
CA LYS A 153 6.98 -12.19 3.31
C LYS A 153 6.12 -12.97 4.31
N LEU A 154 5.89 -14.26 4.09
CA LEU A 154 5.19 -15.13 5.06
C LEU A 154 5.93 -15.21 6.39
N SER A 155 7.26 -15.35 6.35
CA SER A 155 8.10 -15.33 7.56
C SER A 155 7.95 -14.02 8.33
N GLN A 156 7.96 -12.89 7.63
CA GLN A 156 7.70 -11.59 8.23
C GLN A 156 6.29 -11.51 8.85
N MET A 157 5.26 -11.96 8.14
CA MET A 157 3.88 -11.95 8.65
C MET A 157 3.68 -12.82 9.90
N ILE A 158 4.41 -13.93 10.02
CA ILE A 158 4.43 -14.76 11.24
C ILE A 158 5.12 -14.01 12.39
N LEU A 159 6.26 -13.36 12.13
CA LEU A 159 6.97 -12.56 13.14
C LEU A 159 6.13 -11.38 13.63
N ASP A 160 5.42 -10.73 12.71
CA ASP A 160 4.50 -9.61 12.99
C ASP A 160 3.17 -10.07 13.62
N LYS A 161 2.99 -11.39 13.84
CA LYS A 161 1.77 -12.04 14.37
C LYS A 161 0.50 -11.80 13.55
N VAL A 162 0.66 -11.49 12.27
CA VAL A 162 -0.45 -11.40 11.31
C VAL A 162 -0.97 -12.78 10.95
N ILE A 163 -0.09 -13.78 10.88
CA ILE A 163 -0.43 -15.18 10.68
C ILE A 163 0.02 -15.97 11.91
N ILE A 164 -0.85 -16.82 12.42
CA ILE A 164 -0.48 -17.81 13.44
C ILE A 164 -0.15 -19.11 12.72
N GLY A 165 1.14 -19.34 12.51
CA GLY A 165 1.60 -20.46 11.70
C GLY A 165 3.10 -20.67 11.79
N VAL A 166 3.56 -21.72 11.12
CA VAL A 166 4.98 -22.05 10.99
C VAL A 166 5.31 -22.41 9.55
N LEU A 167 6.50 -22.01 9.10
CA LEU A 167 7.06 -22.44 7.83
C LEU A 167 7.90 -23.70 8.05
N ASP A 168 7.49 -24.81 7.44
CA ASP A 168 8.28 -26.03 7.35
C ASP A 168 9.14 -25.97 6.08
N GLN A 169 10.40 -25.56 6.23
CA GLN A 169 11.36 -25.46 5.13
C GLN A 169 11.77 -26.83 4.56
N GLY A 170 11.65 -27.92 5.33
CA GLY A 170 11.95 -29.26 4.85
C GLY A 170 10.87 -29.79 3.91
N ALA A 171 9.61 -29.55 4.26
CA ALA A 171 8.46 -29.91 3.42
C ALA A 171 8.07 -28.83 2.39
N GLY A 172 8.59 -27.61 2.51
CA GLY A 172 8.21 -26.48 1.66
C GLY A 172 6.76 -26.03 1.88
N CYS A 173 6.25 -26.14 3.10
CA CYS A 173 4.84 -25.88 3.44
C CYS A 173 4.69 -24.77 4.48
N LEU A 174 3.63 -23.98 4.33
CA LEU A 174 3.05 -23.17 5.40
C LEU A 174 2.02 -24.02 6.16
N ILE A 175 2.15 -24.08 7.47
CA ILE A 175 1.16 -24.70 8.38
C ILE A 175 0.52 -23.57 9.17
N ILE A 176 -0.80 -23.46 9.11
CA ILE A 176 -1.59 -22.42 9.79
C ILE A 176 -2.32 -23.08 10.94
N PHE A 177 -2.33 -22.41 12.09
CA PHE A 177 -3.05 -22.84 13.27
C PHE A 177 -4.26 -21.92 13.47
N ASP A 178 -5.37 -22.50 13.91
CA ASP A 178 -6.49 -21.70 14.40
C ASP A 178 -6.06 -20.96 15.67
N GLU A 179 -6.60 -19.76 15.88
CA GLU A 179 -6.52 -19.10 17.18
C GLU A 179 -7.17 -20.01 18.24
N THR A 180 -6.34 -20.70 19.01
CA THR A 180 -6.80 -21.35 20.22
C THR A 180 -7.28 -20.25 21.14
N HIS A 181 -8.61 -20.11 21.29
CA HIS A 181 -9.20 -19.35 22.37
C HIS A 181 -8.51 -19.82 23.66
N ARG A 182 -7.83 -18.91 24.36
CA ARG A 182 -7.29 -19.20 25.68
C ARG A 182 -8.46 -19.60 26.55
N ASP A 183 -8.52 -20.87 26.91
CA ASP A 183 -9.55 -21.40 27.79
C ASP A 183 -9.34 -20.74 29.17
N GLU A 184 -10.28 -19.89 29.61
CA GLU A 184 -10.18 -19.16 30.90
C GLU A 184 -9.99 -20.12 32.08
N SER A 185 -10.35 -21.39 31.89
CA SER A 185 -10.10 -22.51 32.79
C SER A 185 -8.61 -22.77 33.10
N TYR A 186 -7.68 -22.44 32.19
CA TYR A 186 -6.23 -22.58 32.42
C TYR A 186 -5.68 -21.52 33.38
N ASP A 187 -6.22 -20.29 33.35
CA ASP A 187 -5.79 -19.22 34.25
C ASP A 187 -6.27 -19.48 35.70
N HIS A 188 -7.41 -20.17 35.86
CA HIS A 188 -7.91 -20.59 37.17
C HIS A 188 -7.14 -21.78 37.79
N ALA A 189 -6.43 -22.57 36.99
CA ALA A 189 -5.66 -23.72 37.48
C ALA A 189 -4.24 -23.34 37.97
N LEU A 190 -3.79 -22.11 37.70
CA LEU A 190 -2.48 -21.57 38.11
C LEU A 190 -2.56 -20.65 39.35
N ALA A 191 -3.76 -20.49 39.94
CA ALA A 191 -4.00 -19.70 41.15
C ALA A 191 -3.99 -20.55 42.43
#